data_AF-A0A0K9PXK4-F1
#
_entry.id   AF-A0A0K9PXK4-F1
#
_cell.length_a   1.000
_cell.length_b   1.000
_cell.length_c   1.000
_cell.angle_alpha   90.00
_cell.angle_beta   90.00
_cell.angle_gamma   90.00
#
_symmetry.space_group_name_H-M   'P 1'
#
loop_
_entity.id
_entity.type
_entity.pdbx_description
1 polymer ?
#
loop_
_entity_poly.entity_id
_entity_poly.type
_entity_poly.pdbx_seq_one_letter_code
_entity_poly.pdbx_strand_id
1 'polypeptide(L)'
;MPIYLHETDDKEFDNWFNSQNLDSGSSLFMPLNELDNLGNGYIVNDTCIIEVEVVITYISNEVYDSKKEAGYVGLKNQGATCYMNSLLQTLYHIPYFRKAVYLMPTTENAMPSGSIPLALQSIFFKLQYNDQSVGTECLTKSFGWDTRDSFMQHDAEEFNSVLLEKLEGKMKGTQVEGTIKHLFEGHIINYIECLDVNYESTRKESFYDLQLDVKGCRDVYASFDKYIEVEKLDGDNMYRAAHYGLQVGKNRKR
;
A
#
# COMPACT_ATOMS: atom_id res chain seq x y z
N MET A 1 -25.91 11.01 -51.48
CA MET A 1 -25.32 11.68 -50.31
C MET A 1 -25.76 10.88 -49.09
N PRO A 2 -24.88 10.19 -48.36
CA PRO A 2 -25.24 9.68 -47.05
C PRO A 2 -25.35 10.88 -46.11
N ILE A 3 -26.51 11.04 -45.49
CA ILE A 3 -26.74 12.01 -44.42
C ILE A 3 -26.17 11.36 -43.17
N TYR A 4 -25.05 11.87 -42.66
CA TYR A 4 -24.55 11.51 -41.34
C TYR A 4 -25.31 12.34 -40.31
N LEU A 5 -26.27 11.71 -39.62
CA LEU A 5 -26.83 12.25 -38.39
C LEU A 5 -25.87 11.85 -37.26
N HIS A 6 -25.06 12.80 -36.81
CA HIS A 6 -24.24 12.65 -35.60
C HIS A 6 -25.09 13.09 -34.40
N GLU A 7 -25.83 12.15 -33.82
CA GLU A 7 -26.17 12.20 -32.40
C GLU A 7 -25.41 11.04 -31.75
N THR A 8 -24.32 11.36 -31.06
CA THR A 8 -23.47 10.40 -30.35
C THR A 8 -23.91 10.35 -28.89
N ASP A 9 -24.71 9.36 -28.53
CA ASP A 9 -25.00 9.00 -27.14
C ASP A 9 -23.85 8.15 -26.58
N ASP A 10 -22.72 8.81 -26.32
CA ASP A 10 -21.52 8.13 -25.81
C ASP A 10 -21.73 7.69 -24.35
N LYS A 11 -21.58 6.39 -24.10
CA LYS A 11 -21.55 5.80 -22.75
C LYS A 11 -20.19 5.18 -22.51
N GLU A 12 -19.47 5.70 -21.53
CA GLU A 12 -18.18 5.14 -21.09
C GLU A 12 -18.40 4.01 -20.08
N PHE A 13 -17.63 2.93 -20.24
CA PHE A 13 -17.64 1.78 -19.35
C PHE A 13 -16.19 1.40 -19.02
N ASP A 14 -15.84 1.39 -17.73
CA ASP A 14 -14.56 0.85 -17.25
C ASP A 14 -14.81 -0.48 -16.55
N ASN A 15 -14.27 -1.58 -17.09
CA ASN A 15 -14.51 -2.92 -16.59
C ASN A 15 -13.30 -3.84 -16.71
N TRP A 16 -13.13 -4.69 -15.71
CA TRP A 16 -12.21 -5.83 -15.79
C TRP A 16 -12.91 -7.06 -16.34
N PHE A 17 -12.45 -7.51 -17.50
CA PHE A 17 -12.88 -8.75 -18.13
C PHE A 17 -12.02 -9.92 -17.67
N ASN A 18 -12.65 -11.03 -17.30
CA ASN A 18 -11.99 -12.29 -16.96
C ASN A 18 -12.92 -13.47 -17.26
N SER A 19 -12.49 -14.70 -16.99
CA SER A 19 -13.28 -15.91 -17.27
C SER A 19 -14.62 -15.99 -16.52
N GLN A 20 -14.81 -15.18 -15.48
CA GLN A 20 -16.06 -15.07 -14.70
C GLN A 20 -16.83 -13.78 -15.00
N ASN A 21 -16.22 -12.80 -15.67
CA ASN A 21 -16.83 -11.52 -16.02
C ASN A 21 -16.55 -11.24 -17.50
N LEU A 22 -17.37 -11.83 -18.36
CA LEU A 22 -17.15 -11.87 -19.81
C LEU A 22 -17.79 -10.71 -20.55
N ASP A 23 -18.75 -10.04 -19.92
CA ASP A 23 -19.58 -9.01 -20.51
C ASP A 23 -19.68 -7.79 -19.61
N SER A 24 -19.85 -6.64 -20.24
CA SER A 24 -20.26 -5.43 -19.57
C SER A 24 -20.97 -4.52 -20.55
N GLY A 25 -21.83 -3.65 -20.04
CA GLY A 25 -22.63 -2.74 -20.83
C GLY A 25 -23.78 -2.19 -20.00
N SER A 26 -24.75 -1.58 -20.69
CA SER A 26 -25.96 -1.06 -20.07
C SER A 26 -27.17 -1.91 -20.49
N SER A 27 -27.94 -2.39 -19.51
CA SER A 27 -29.25 -3.02 -19.75
C SER A 27 -30.29 -2.05 -20.31
N LEU A 28 -30.01 -0.74 -20.21
CA LEU A 28 -30.82 0.36 -20.72
C LEU A 28 -29.91 1.31 -21.51
N PHE A 29 -29.42 0.83 -22.65
CA PHE A 29 -28.57 1.63 -23.54
C PHE A 29 -29.32 2.84 -24.10
N MET A 30 -30.50 2.62 -24.69
CA MET A 30 -31.40 3.67 -25.20
C MET A 30 -32.86 3.21 -25.01
N PRO A 31 -33.80 4.12 -24.69
CA PRO A 31 -35.23 3.81 -24.70
C PRO A 31 -35.70 3.34 -26.08
N LEU A 32 -36.45 2.24 -26.15
CA LEU A 32 -36.93 1.69 -27.44
C LEU A 32 -37.78 2.68 -28.24
N ASN A 33 -38.58 3.51 -27.56
CA ASN A 33 -39.37 4.55 -28.21
C ASN A 33 -38.53 5.64 -28.88
N GLU A 34 -37.30 5.86 -28.43
CA GLU A 34 -36.36 6.80 -29.05
C GLU A 34 -35.63 6.16 -30.24
N LEU A 35 -35.27 4.88 -30.12
CA LEU A 35 -34.69 4.08 -31.19
C LEU A 35 -35.66 3.94 -32.39
N ASP A 36 -36.94 3.64 -32.10
CA ASP A 36 -37.99 3.42 -33.11
C ASP A 36 -38.53 4.70 -33.73
N ASN A 37 -38.12 5.87 -33.23
CA ASN A 37 -38.56 7.14 -33.77
C ASN A 37 -37.86 7.44 -35.11
N LEU A 38 -38.59 7.27 -36.21
CA LEU A 38 -38.12 7.53 -37.58
C LEU A 38 -37.57 8.95 -37.78
N GLY A 39 -37.96 9.92 -36.94
CA GLY A 39 -37.45 11.28 -36.97
C GLY A 39 -36.00 11.43 -36.48
N ASN A 40 -35.52 10.49 -35.66
CA ASN A 40 -34.20 10.54 -35.05
C ASN A 40 -33.11 9.95 -35.96
N GLY A 41 -33.49 9.11 -36.93
CA GLY A 41 -32.56 8.54 -37.91
C GLY A 41 -31.67 7.40 -37.41
N TYR A 42 -31.89 6.89 -36.19
CA TYR A 42 -31.18 5.73 -35.65
C TYR A 42 -31.45 4.43 -36.42
N ILE A 43 -32.65 4.28 -36.99
CA ILE A 43 -33.03 3.14 -37.84
C ILE A 43 -33.22 3.62 -39.28
N VAL A 44 -32.46 3.03 -40.21
CA VAL A 44 -32.63 3.23 -41.66
C VAL A 44 -32.75 1.88 -42.34
N ASN A 45 -33.83 1.65 -43.09
CA ASN A 45 -34.12 0.35 -43.73
C ASN A 45 -34.06 -0.82 -42.73
N ASP A 46 -34.70 -0.66 -41.57
CA ASP A 46 -34.73 -1.69 -40.51
C ASP A 46 -33.32 -2.08 -40.00
N THR A 47 -32.36 -1.16 -40.09
CA THR A 47 -30.97 -1.35 -39.68
C THR A 47 -30.52 -0.22 -38.76
N CYS A 48 -29.92 -0.58 -37.63
CA CYS A 48 -29.21 0.32 -36.71
C CYS A 48 -27.73 -0.07 -36.67
N ILE A 49 -26.84 0.92 -36.65
CA ILE A 49 -25.39 0.72 -36.53
C ILE A 49 -24.98 1.11 -35.11
N ILE A 50 -24.34 0.17 -34.41
CA ILE A 50 -23.75 0.41 -33.09
C ILE A 50 -22.25 0.35 -33.26
N GLU A 51 -21.56 1.41 -32.89
CA GLU A 51 -20.11 1.50 -32.86
C GLU A 51 -19.62 1.46 -31.41
N VAL A 52 -18.51 0.76 -31.18
CA VAL A 52 -17.89 0.64 -29.85
C VAL A 52 -16.40 0.87 -29.99
N GLU A 53 -15.90 1.94 -29.36
CA GLU A 53 -14.47 2.15 -29.20
C GLU A 53 -13.99 1.46 -27.92
N VAL A 54 -13.01 0.56 -28.04
CA VAL A 54 -12.45 -0.18 -26.89
C VAL A 54 -11.00 0.21 -26.70
N VAL A 55 -10.71 0.86 -25.57
CA VAL A 55 -9.33 1.15 -25.14
C VAL A 55 -8.90 0.10 -24.12
N ILE A 56 -7.99 -0.78 -24.52
CA ILE A 56 -7.45 -1.80 -23.61
C ILE A 56 -6.27 -1.20 -22.83
N THR A 57 -6.46 -0.99 -21.53
CA THR A 57 -5.42 -0.45 -20.64
C THR A 57 -4.46 -1.52 -20.14
N TYR A 58 -4.90 -2.78 -20.03
CA TYR A 58 -4.09 -3.90 -19.55
C TYR A 58 -4.63 -5.26 -20.03
N ILE A 59 -3.73 -6.15 -20.48
CA ILE A 59 -4.04 -7.54 -20.85
C ILE A 59 -3.15 -8.47 -20.02
N SER A 60 -3.73 -9.36 -19.21
CA SER A 60 -2.95 -10.30 -18.40
C SER A 60 -2.50 -11.57 -19.15
N ASN A 61 -2.99 -11.79 -20.38
CA ASN A 61 -2.90 -13.07 -21.09
C ASN A 61 -1.69 -13.21 -22.02
N GLU A 62 -0.98 -12.12 -22.34
CA GLU A 62 0.40 -12.25 -22.79
C GLU A 62 1.26 -12.46 -21.54
N VAL A 63 2.31 -13.29 -21.64
CA VAL A 63 3.33 -13.37 -20.59
C VAL A 63 3.98 -11.99 -20.52
N TYR A 64 3.40 -11.09 -19.73
CA TYR A 64 3.89 -9.73 -19.57
C TYR A 64 5.31 -9.82 -19.02
N ASP A 65 6.27 -9.57 -19.89
CA ASP A 65 7.67 -9.55 -19.53
C ASP A 65 7.97 -8.22 -18.85
N SER A 66 7.67 -8.17 -17.55
CA SER A 66 7.94 -7.00 -16.71
C SER A 66 9.39 -6.52 -16.82
N LYS A 67 10.35 -7.43 -17.04
CA LYS A 67 11.76 -7.09 -17.17
C LYS A 67 12.01 -6.32 -18.45
N LYS A 68 11.44 -6.77 -19.57
CA LYS A 68 11.57 -6.10 -20.86
C LYS A 68 10.86 -4.75 -20.88
N GLU A 69 9.64 -4.66 -20.36
CA GLU A 69 8.80 -3.47 -20.47
C GLU A 69 9.16 -2.38 -19.44
N ALA A 70 9.58 -2.76 -18.22
CA ALA A 70 9.86 -1.82 -17.14
C ALA A 70 11.31 -1.87 -16.59
N GLY A 71 12.12 -2.88 -16.96
CA GLY A 71 13.45 -3.09 -16.41
C GLY A 71 13.50 -3.85 -15.07
N TYR A 72 12.33 -4.18 -14.50
CA TYR A 72 12.17 -4.77 -13.17
C TYR A 72 11.29 -6.02 -13.21
N VAL A 73 11.45 -6.94 -12.25
CA VAL A 73 10.57 -8.11 -12.11
C VAL A 73 9.65 -7.99 -10.89
N GLY A 74 8.48 -8.61 -11.02
CA GLY A 74 7.48 -8.67 -9.96
C GLY A 74 7.76 -9.72 -8.88
N LEU A 75 6.87 -9.76 -7.89
CA LEU A 75 6.79 -10.82 -6.89
C LEU A 75 5.55 -11.68 -7.17
N LYS A 76 5.67 -13.00 -7.00
CA LYS A 76 4.52 -13.90 -7.11
C LYS A 76 3.61 -13.68 -5.90
N ASN A 77 2.33 -13.46 -6.15
CA ASN A 77 1.33 -13.38 -5.08
C ASN A 77 0.99 -14.80 -4.62
N GLN A 78 1.10 -15.07 -3.32
CA GLN A 78 0.73 -16.35 -2.70
C GLN A 78 -0.77 -16.43 -2.34
N GLY A 79 -1.59 -15.47 -2.78
CA GLY A 79 -3.02 -15.38 -2.49
C GLY A 79 -3.35 -14.06 -1.82
N ALA A 80 -3.09 -13.95 -0.52
CA ALA A 80 -3.42 -12.77 0.30
C ALA A 80 -2.19 -11.92 0.67
N THR A 81 -1.06 -12.06 -0.04
CA THR A 81 0.24 -11.48 0.35
C THR A 81 0.61 -10.20 -0.41
N CYS A 82 -0.38 -9.52 -1.00
CA CYS A 82 -0.14 -8.31 -1.79
C CYS A 82 0.46 -7.15 -0.97
N TYR A 83 0.05 -6.99 0.30
CA TYR A 83 0.62 -6.01 1.22
C TYR A 83 2.12 -6.25 1.44
N MET A 84 2.51 -7.50 1.69
CA MET A 84 3.90 -7.91 1.87
C MET A 84 4.70 -7.67 0.58
N ASN A 85 4.17 -8.09 -0.57
CA ASN A 85 4.86 -7.90 -1.85
C ASN A 85 5.09 -6.42 -2.16
N SER A 86 4.10 -5.56 -1.88
CA SER A 86 4.22 -4.12 -2.08
C SER A 86 5.30 -3.53 -1.16
N LEU A 87 5.30 -3.91 0.12
CA LEU A 87 6.33 -3.47 1.07
C LEU A 87 7.73 -3.93 0.67
N LEU A 88 7.87 -5.20 0.27
CA LEU A 88 9.16 -5.76 -0.17
C LEU A 88 9.72 -5.01 -1.39
N GLN A 89 8.87 -4.66 -2.36
CA GLN A 89 9.27 -3.85 -3.49
C GLN A 89 9.71 -2.45 -3.04
N THR A 90 8.96 -1.79 -2.15
CA THR A 90 9.34 -0.49 -1.58
C THR A 90 10.70 -0.54 -0.90
N LEU A 91 10.93 -1.51 -0.02
CA LEU A 91 12.20 -1.66 0.71
C LEU A 91 13.37 -2.04 -0.22
N TYR A 92 13.13 -2.90 -1.21
CA TYR A 92 14.14 -3.30 -2.20
C TYR A 92 14.67 -2.09 -3.00
N HIS A 93 13.80 -1.13 -3.30
CA HIS A 93 14.14 0.06 -4.05
C HIS A 93 14.88 1.13 -3.23
N ILE A 94 15.06 0.94 -1.92
CA ILE A 94 15.94 1.77 -1.09
C ILE A 94 17.37 1.22 -1.18
N PRO A 95 18.29 1.84 -1.94
CA PRO A 95 19.59 1.22 -2.23
C PRO A 95 20.46 1.01 -0.99
N TYR A 96 20.36 1.91 0.00
CA TYR A 96 21.07 1.79 1.27
C TYR A 96 20.57 0.59 2.08
N PHE A 97 19.24 0.45 2.23
CA PHE A 97 18.63 -0.70 2.89
C PHE A 97 19.02 -2.02 2.21
N ARG A 98 18.90 -2.08 0.88
CA ARG A 98 19.28 -3.26 0.09
C ARG A 98 20.74 -3.67 0.31
N LYS A 99 21.67 -2.71 0.29
CA LYS A 99 23.09 -2.98 0.58
C LYS A 99 23.30 -3.47 2.00
N ALA A 100 22.64 -2.87 2.98
CA ALA A 100 22.74 -3.30 4.37
C ALA A 100 22.25 -4.74 4.56
N VAL A 101 21.13 -5.11 3.93
CA VAL A 101 20.61 -6.48 3.92
C VAL A 101 21.64 -7.46 3.33
N TYR A 102 22.30 -7.13 2.22
CA TYR A 102 23.35 -7.97 1.65
C TYR A 102 24.59 -8.14 2.55
N LEU A 103 24.88 -7.18 3.43
CA LEU A 103 26.01 -7.21 4.35
C LEU A 103 25.69 -7.89 5.70
N MET A 104 24.43 -8.27 5.92
CA MET A 104 24.03 -9.00 7.12
C MET A 104 24.70 -10.38 7.16
N PRO A 105 25.25 -10.80 8.32
CA PRO A 105 25.85 -12.12 8.45
C PRO A 105 24.77 -13.20 8.38
N THR A 106 24.98 -14.16 7.49
CA THR A 106 24.16 -15.37 7.38
C THR A 106 25.06 -16.59 7.51
N THR A 107 24.61 -17.61 8.24
CA THR A 107 25.40 -18.83 8.43
C THR A 107 25.49 -19.62 7.14
N GLU A 108 26.70 -20.09 6.82
CA GLU A 108 26.92 -21.04 5.75
C GLU A 108 26.05 -22.29 5.99
N ASN A 109 25.35 -22.74 4.94
CA ASN A 109 24.38 -23.85 4.97
C ASN A 109 23.02 -23.60 5.65
N ALA A 110 22.71 -22.37 6.08
CA ALA A 110 21.33 -22.08 6.49
C ALA A 110 20.38 -22.11 5.29
N MET A 111 19.15 -22.55 5.55
CA MET A 111 18.06 -22.47 4.57
C MET A 111 17.38 -21.10 4.68
N PRO A 112 17.06 -20.45 3.54
CA PRO A 112 16.32 -19.17 3.54
C PRO A 112 15.02 -19.25 4.35
N SER A 113 14.33 -20.39 4.32
CA SER A 113 13.08 -20.61 5.08
C SER A 113 13.24 -20.59 6.61
N GLY A 114 14.47 -20.63 7.13
CA GLY A 114 14.74 -20.56 8.57
C GLY A 114 15.38 -19.24 9.02
N SER A 115 15.58 -18.28 8.11
CA SER A 115 16.30 -17.04 8.41
C SER A 115 15.77 -15.87 7.59
N ILE A 116 15.12 -14.92 8.25
CA ILE A 116 14.56 -13.71 7.62
C ILE A 116 15.63 -12.94 6.82
N PRO A 117 16.83 -12.66 7.36
CA PRO A 117 17.88 -12.00 6.58
C PRO A 117 18.25 -12.76 5.30
N LEU A 118 18.39 -14.09 5.38
CA LEU A 118 18.77 -14.91 4.22
C LEU A 118 17.62 -15.01 3.20
N ALA A 119 16.36 -15.09 3.65
CA ALA A 119 15.20 -15.02 2.77
C ALA A 119 15.15 -13.70 2.01
N LEU A 120 15.37 -12.57 2.69
CA LEU A 120 15.41 -11.24 2.06
C LEU A 120 16.58 -11.09 1.10
N GLN A 121 17.78 -11.53 1.46
CA GLN A 121 18.93 -11.57 0.55
C GLN A 121 18.61 -12.37 -0.71
N SER A 122 17.98 -13.54 -0.56
CA SER A 122 17.57 -14.38 -1.69
C SER A 122 16.55 -13.68 -2.59
N ILE A 123 15.53 -13.03 -2.00
CA ILE A 123 14.52 -12.29 -2.76
C ILE A 123 15.16 -11.10 -3.48
N PHE A 124 15.95 -10.28 -2.79
CA PHE A 124 16.58 -9.09 -3.36
C PHE A 124 17.56 -9.44 -4.48
N PHE A 125 18.33 -10.51 -4.30
CA PHE A 125 19.20 -11.04 -5.35
C PHE A 125 18.39 -11.43 -6.59
N LYS A 126 17.32 -12.22 -6.42
CA LYS A 126 16.47 -12.65 -7.53
C LYS A 126 15.75 -11.48 -8.20
N LEU A 127 15.28 -10.48 -7.45
CA LEU A 127 14.69 -9.26 -8.00
C LEU A 127 15.67 -8.48 -8.88
N GLN A 128 16.96 -8.54 -8.53
CA GLN A 128 18.01 -7.84 -9.26
C GLN A 128 18.43 -8.54 -10.56
N TYR A 129 18.49 -9.88 -10.56
CA TYR A 129 19.13 -10.65 -11.62
C TYR A 129 18.23 -11.60 -12.40
N ASN A 130 17.06 -11.96 -11.90
CA ASN A 130 16.15 -12.84 -12.64
C ASN A 130 15.33 -12.03 -13.65
N ASP A 131 14.90 -12.73 -14.70
CA ASP A 131 13.98 -12.21 -15.72
C ASP A 131 12.51 -12.59 -15.45
N GLN A 132 12.25 -13.29 -14.35
CA GLN A 132 10.93 -13.82 -14.00
C GLN A 132 10.54 -13.45 -12.58
N SER A 133 9.23 -13.37 -12.33
CA SER A 133 8.66 -13.03 -11.03
C SER A 133 9.20 -13.92 -9.91
N VAL A 134 9.51 -13.32 -8.76
CA VAL A 134 10.20 -13.98 -7.65
C VAL A 134 9.19 -14.46 -6.59
N GLY A 135 9.34 -15.71 -6.15
CA GLY A 135 8.54 -16.28 -5.05
C GLY A 135 9.02 -15.80 -3.68
N THR A 136 8.06 -15.63 -2.75
CA THR A 136 8.30 -15.13 -1.38
C THR A 136 8.06 -16.19 -0.30
N GLU A 137 7.94 -17.47 -0.69
CA GLU A 137 7.54 -18.59 0.19
C GLU A 137 8.58 -18.89 1.27
N CYS A 138 9.86 -18.61 0.99
CA CYS A 138 10.91 -18.76 2.00
C CYS A 138 10.79 -17.69 3.09
N LEU A 139 10.37 -16.47 2.73
CA LEU A 139 10.21 -15.39 3.70
C LEU A 139 9.04 -15.70 4.64
N THR A 140 7.86 -16.04 4.10
CA THR A 140 6.69 -16.38 4.92
C THR A 140 7.00 -17.53 5.89
N LYS A 141 7.65 -18.60 5.41
CA LYS A 141 8.12 -19.70 6.26
C LYS A 141 9.09 -19.24 7.36
N SER A 142 9.98 -18.28 7.08
CA SER A 142 10.93 -17.76 8.07
C SER A 142 10.27 -16.94 9.18
N PHE A 143 9.05 -16.44 8.95
CA PHE A 143 8.20 -15.84 9.99
C PHE A 143 7.45 -16.88 10.82
N GLY A 144 7.53 -18.16 10.46
CA GLY A 144 6.77 -19.24 11.08
C GLY A 144 5.35 -19.37 10.55
N TRP A 145 5.01 -18.67 9.47
CA TRP A 145 3.69 -18.75 8.84
C TRP A 145 3.52 -20.07 8.11
N ASP A 146 2.38 -20.72 8.33
CA ASP A 146 1.96 -21.86 7.54
C ASP A 146 1.20 -21.42 6.27
N THR A 147 0.70 -22.39 5.51
CA THR A 147 -0.06 -22.09 4.30
C THR A 147 -1.36 -21.34 4.58
N ARG A 148 -2.01 -21.54 5.73
CA ARG A 148 -3.26 -20.87 6.10
C ARG A 148 -2.99 -19.42 6.50
N ASP A 149 -1.92 -19.16 7.24
CA ASP A 149 -1.49 -17.81 7.61
C ASP A 149 -1.18 -16.97 6.36
N SER A 150 -0.64 -17.60 5.30
CA SER A 150 -0.36 -16.94 4.01
C SER A 150 -1.62 -16.50 3.24
N PHE A 151 -2.80 -17.01 3.64
CA PHE A 151 -4.11 -16.57 3.13
C PHE A 151 -4.81 -15.55 4.04
N MET A 152 -4.21 -15.19 5.18
CA MET A 152 -4.71 -14.12 6.03
C MET A 152 -4.16 -12.77 5.56
N GLN A 153 -5.07 -11.81 5.33
CA GLN A 153 -4.66 -10.43 5.08
C GLN A 153 -4.25 -9.81 6.42
N HIS A 154 -3.02 -9.31 6.46
CA HIS A 154 -2.51 -8.52 7.58
C HIS A 154 -2.41 -7.06 7.18
N ASP A 155 -2.35 -6.17 8.17
CA ASP A 155 -2.02 -4.78 7.93
C ASP A 155 -0.57 -4.67 7.42
N ALA A 156 -0.36 -3.84 6.40
CA ALA A 156 0.96 -3.59 5.84
C ALA A 156 1.91 -2.91 6.86
N GLU A 157 1.35 -2.04 7.71
CA GLU A 157 2.08 -1.37 8.79
C GLU A 157 2.52 -2.39 9.83
N GLU A 158 1.62 -3.25 10.31
CA GLU A 158 1.94 -4.30 11.28
C GLU A 158 3.07 -5.20 10.77
N PHE A 159 2.97 -5.64 9.50
CA PHE A 159 4.03 -6.45 8.89
C PHE A 159 5.36 -5.69 8.78
N ASN A 160 5.33 -4.40 8.42
CA ASN A 160 6.53 -3.58 8.35
C ASN A 160 7.21 -3.46 9.72
N SER A 161 6.44 -3.13 10.76
CA SER A 161 6.92 -3.00 12.13
C SER A 161 7.58 -4.28 12.62
N VAL A 162 6.93 -5.44 12.44
CA VAL A 162 7.50 -6.74 12.83
C VAL A 162 8.75 -7.10 11.99
N LEU A 163 8.75 -6.81 10.69
CA LEU A 163 9.90 -7.07 9.82
C LEU A 163 11.12 -6.25 10.25
N LEU A 164 10.94 -4.95 10.45
CA LEU A 164 12.02 -4.02 10.81
C LEU A 164 12.57 -4.33 12.21
N GLU A 165 11.72 -4.67 13.19
CA GLU A 165 12.17 -5.09 14.53
C GLU A 165 13.04 -6.35 14.47
N LYS A 166 12.58 -7.39 13.74
CA LYS A 166 13.34 -8.63 13.58
C LYS A 166 14.66 -8.40 12.86
N LEU A 167 14.69 -7.51 11.87
CA LEU A 167 15.93 -7.15 11.18
C LEU A 167 16.88 -6.38 12.07
N GLU A 168 16.41 -5.37 12.82
CA GLU A 168 17.24 -4.61 13.75
C GLU A 168 17.90 -5.55 14.77
N GLY A 169 17.13 -6.50 15.33
CA GLY A 169 17.64 -7.53 16.24
C GLY A 169 18.73 -8.41 15.62
N LYS A 170 18.65 -8.71 14.31
CA LYS A 170 19.67 -9.48 13.57
C LYS A 170 20.85 -8.65 13.09
N MET A 171 20.69 -7.33 12.96
CA MET A 171 21.77 -6.39 12.61
C MET A 171 22.62 -6.00 13.83
N LYS A 172 22.09 -6.14 15.05
CA LYS A 172 22.81 -5.84 16.29
C LYS A 172 24.09 -6.67 16.43
N GLY A 173 25.20 -6.01 16.77
CA GLY A 173 26.53 -6.62 16.88
C GLY A 173 27.19 -6.93 15.55
N THR A 174 26.67 -6.39 14.44
CA THR A 174 27.22 -6.58 13.08
C THR A 174 27.67 -5.24 12.50
N GLN A 175 28.36 -5.28 11.35
CA GLN A 175 28.80 -4.05 10.67
C GLN A 175 27.66 -3.15 10.17
N VAL A 176 26.42 -3.65 10.12
CA VAL A 176 25.22 -2.92 9.67
C VAL A 176 24.28 -2.57 10.83
N GLU A 177 24.76 -2.66 12.07
CA GLU A 177 24.00 -2.23 13.24
C GLU A 177 23.53 -0.76 13.09
N GLY A 178 22.30 -0.47 13.55
CA GLY A 178 21.73 0.86 13.49
C GLY A 178 21.19 1.29 12.12
N THR A 179 21.28 0.45 11.09
CA THR A 179 20.74 0.74 9.74
C THR A 179 19.27 1.12 9.78
N ILE A 180 18.44 0.35 10.50
CA ILE A 180 16.99 0.57 10.56
C ILE A 180 16.67 1.94 11.16
N LYS A 181 17.29 2.26 12.31
CA LYS A 181 17.17 3.57 12.95
C LYS A 181 17.63 4.70 12.04
N HIS A 182 18.78 4.54 11.41
CA HIS A 182 19.32 5.56 10.52
C HIS A 182 18.40 5.91 9.35
N LEU A 183 17.70 4.92 8.79
CA LEU A 183 16.82 5.12 7.64
C LEU A 183 15.43 5.63 8.02
N PHE A 184 14.88 5.14 9.12
CA PHE A 184 13.44 5.23 9.38
C PHE A 184 13.09 5.90 10.71
N GLU A 185 14.02 6.05 11.66
CA GLU A 185 13.70 6.66 12.96
C GLU A 185 13.52 8.16 12.84
N GLY A 186 12.30 8.61 13.11
CA GLY A 186 11.96 9.98 13.44
C GLY A 186 11.82 10.17 14.95
N HIS A 187 11.73 11.43 15.38
CA HIS A 187 11.44 11.77 16.77
C HIS A 187 10.32 12.80 16.84
N ILE A 188 9.40 12.60 17.76
CA ILE A 188 8.30 13.51 18.05
C ILE A 188 8.36 13.94 19.51
N ILE A 189 7.99 15.18 19.77
CA ILE A 189 7.94 15.75 21.11
C ILE A 189 6.49 16.01 21.45
N ASN A 190 5.95 15.24 22.41
CA ASN A 190 4.64 15.47 22.98
C ASN A 190 4.76 16.43 24.17
N TYR A 191 4.05 17.55 24.09
CA TYR A 191 3.99 18.58 25.12
C TYR A 191 2.59 18.64 25.73
N ILE A 192 2.50 18.43 27.03
CA ILE A 192 1.26 18.47 27.80
C ILE A 192 1.32 19.63 28.79
N GLU A 193 0.29 20.47 28.79
CA GLU A 193 0.10 21.58 29.71
C GLU A 193 -1.20 21.39 30.49
N CYS A 194 -1.13 21.32 31.81
CA CYS A 194 -2.32 21.30 32.68
C CYS A 194 -2.88 22.71 32.82
N LEU A 195 -4.21 22.85 32.77
CA LEU A 195 -4.86 24.17 32.79
C LEU A 195 -5.14 24.70 34.22
N ASP A 196 -5.42 23.79 35.15
CA ASP A 196 -5.85 24.15 36.52
C ASP A 196 -4.69 24.15 37.54
N VAL A 197 -3.52 23.63 37.15
CA VAL A 197 -2.32 23.54 37.98
C VAL A 197 -1.10 23.95 37.17
N ASN A 198 -0.09 24.52 37.84
CA ASN A 198 1.17 24.88 37.19
C ASN A 198 2.03 23.63 36.98
N TYR A 199 1.66 22.80 36.00
CA TYR A 199 2.34 21.56 35.64
C TYR A 199 2.39 21.40 34.13
N GLU A 200 3.58 21.12 33.63
CA GLU A 200 3.85 20.81 32.22
C GLU A 200 4.67 19.52 32.12
N SER A 201 4.50 18.78 31.02
CA SER A 201 5.27 17.59 30.72
C SER A 201 5.70 17.59 29.26
N THR A 202 6.98 17.28 29.03
CA THR A 202 7.52 17.09 27.69
C THR A 202 8.07 15.68 27.59
N ARG A 203 7.63 14.92 26.59
CA ARG A 203 8.14 13.57 26.31
C ARG A 203 8.60 13.49 24.86
N LYS A 204 9.86 13.12 24.68
CA LYS A 204 10.41 12.77 23.37
C LYS A 204 10.19 11.29 23.10
N GLU A 205 9.59 10.96 21.98
CA GLU A 205 9.30 9.59 21.53
C GLU A 205 9.91 9.38 20.15
N SER A 206 10.44 8.18 19.90
CA SER A 206 10.86 7.76 18.57
C SER A 206 9.68 7.17 17.81
N PHE A 207 9.64 7.36 16.50
CA PHE A 207 8.67 6.72 15.60
C PHE A 207 9.38 6.21 14.34
N TYR A 208 8.78 5.25 13.64
CA TYR A 208 9.30 4.72 12.37
C TYR A 208 8.37 4.99 11.19
N ASP A 209 7.12 5.34 11.49
CA ASP A 209 6.06 5.71 10.57
C ASP A 209 5.14 6.75 11.23
N LEU A 210 4.29 7.39 10.42
CA LEU A 210 3.31 8.36 10.87
C LEU A 210 1.93 7.95 10.37
N GLN A 211 1.01 7.72 11.29
CA GLN A 211 -0.38 7.47 11.00
C GLN A 211 -1.11 8.80 10.84
N LEU A 212 -1.56 9.09 9.62
CA LEU A 212 -2.20 10.35 9.25
C LEU A 212 -3.69 10.16 8.99
N ASP A 213 -4.50 11.06 9.52
CA ASP A 213 -5.94 11.08 9.27
C ASP A 213 -6.24 11.45 7.81
N VAL A 214 -6.99 10.59 7.11
CA VAL A 214 -7.47 10.88 5.75
C VAL A 214 -8.86 11.49 5.77
N LYS A 215 -9.74 11.02 6.67
CA LYS A 215 -11.13 11.47 6.73
C LYS A 215 -11.20 12.94 7.16
N GLY A 216 -11.75 13.77 6.28
CA GLY A 216 -11.87 15.22 6.50
C GLY A 216 -10.62 16.01 6.11
N CYS A 217 -9.58 15.36 5.58
CA CYS A 217 -8.37 15.99 5.07
C CYS A 217 -8.39 15.97 3.55
N ARG A 218 -8.18 17.12 2.90
CA ARG A 218 -8.23 17.25 1.44
C ARG A 218 -6.94 16.74 0.75
N ASP A 219 -5.84 16.75 1.47
CA ASP A 219 -4.50 16.43 1.01
C ASP A 219 -3.63 16.03 2.23
N VAL A 220 -2.40 15.57 1.96
CA VAL A 220 -1.47 15.12 3.01
C VAL A 220 -1.05 16.25 3.96
N TYR A 221 -0.99 17.49 3.48
CA TYR A 221 -0.60 18.64 4.30
C TYR A 221 -1.68 18.95 5.34
N ALA A 222 -2.95 18.90 4.94
CA ALA A 222 -4.07 19.02 5.86
C ALA A 222 -4.05 17.90 6.92
N SER A 223 -3.64 16.67 6.54
CA SER A 223 -3.47 15.60 7.51
C SER A 223 -2.35 15.88 8.51
N PHE A 224 -1.23 16.46 8.08
CA PHE A 224 -0.14 16.87 8.97
C PHE A 224 -0.57 18.02 9.90
N ASP A 225 -1.26 19.03 9.38
CA ASP A 225 -1.79 20.14 10.18
C ASP A 225 -2.73 19.63 11.28
N LYS A 226 -3.60 18.67 10.93
CA LYS A 226 -4.47 17.99 11.90
C LYS A 226 -3.69 17.13 12.90
N TYR A 227 -2.64 16.44 12.44
CA TYR A 227 -1.82 15.56 13.29
C TYR A 227 -1.12 16.32 14.43
N ILE A 228 -0.74 17.58 14.20
CA ILE A 228 -0.09 18.45 15.20
C ILE A 228 -1.07 19.39 15.93
N GLU A 229 -2.37 19.28 15.64
CA GLU A 229 -3.41 20.09 16.27
C GLU A 229 -3.41 19.88 17.79
N VAL A 230 -3.75 20.94 18.52
CA VAL A 230 -3.82 20.88 19.99
C VAL A 230 -5.04 20.07 20.40
N GLU A 231 -4.81 18.91 20.99
CA GLU A 231 -5.85 18.07 21.56
C GLU A 231 -6.19 18.55 22.96
N LYS A 232 -7.48 18.71 23.24
CA LYS A 232 -7.98 19.03 24.58
C LYS A 232 -8.16 17.72 25.37
N LEU A 233 -7.52 17.65 26.54
CA LEU A 233 -7.62 16.52 27.45
C LEU A 233 -8.67 16.86 28.52
N ASP A 234 -9.89 16.37 28.36
CA ASP A 234 -10.99 16.56 29.31
C ASP A 234 -11.88 15.30 29.45
N GLY A 235 -12.83 15.32 30.38
CA GLY A 235 -13.73 14.20 30.63
C GLY A 235 -12.99 12.90 30.96
N ASP A 236 -13.25 11.85 30.19
CA ASP A 236 -12.60 10.54 30.37
C ASP A 236 -11.13 10.53 29.88
N ASN A 237 -10.72 11.53 29.09
CA ASN A 237 -9.38 11.67 28.52
C ASN A 237 -8.48 12.63 29.33
N MET A 238 -8.83 12.94 30.57
CA MET A 238 -8.01 13.79 31.45
C MET A 238 -6.60 13.21 31.67
N TYR A 239 -5.61 14.09 31.74
CA TYR A 239 -4.22 13.71 31.95
C TYR A 239 -3.93 13.36 33.41
N ARG A 240 -3.21 12.27 33.67
CA ARG A 240 -2.76 11.92 35.02
C ARG A 240 -1.44 12.63 35.36
N ALA A 241 -1.54 13.83 35.91
CA ALA A 241 -0.41 14.64 36.35
C ALA A 241 0.11 14.17 37.71
N ALA A 242 1.22 13.42 37.72
CA ALA A 242 2.03 13.04 38.88
C ALA A 242 1.31 13.15 40.26
N HIS A 243 1.62 14.19 41.04
CA HIS A 243 1.06 14.43 42.38
C HIS A 243 -0.31 15.16 42.38
N TYR A 244 -0.77 15.64 41.24
CA TYR A 244 -2.01 16.42 41.07
C TYR A 244 -3.22 15.58 40.64
N GLY A 245 -3.03 14.28 40.35
CA GLY A 245 -4.12 13.39 39.94
C GLY A 245 -4.57 13.64 38.50
N LEU A 246 -5.86 13.43 38.21
CA LEU A 246 -6.42 13.68 36.88
C LEU A 246 -6.66 15.18 36.69
N GLN A 247 -6.18 15.72 35.57
CA GLN A 247 -6.18 17.14 35.27
C GLN A 247 -6.66 17.39 33.85
N VAL A 248 -7.40 18.48 33.66
CA VAL A 248 -7.73 18.99 32.33
C VAL A 248 -6.48 19.62 31.74
N GLY A 249 -6.22 19.38 30.45
CA GLY A 249 -5.00 19.82 29.81
C GLY A 249 -5.12 20.04 28.32
N LYS A 250 -3.99 20.44 27.73
CA LYS A 250 -3.78 20.52 26.28
C LYS A 250 -2.58 19.66 25.93
N ASN A 251 -2.72 18.81 24.92
CA ASN A 251 -1.63 18.04 24.33
C ASN A 251 -1.28 18.61 22.96
N ARG A 252 0.00 18.83 22.68
CA ARG A 252 0.49 19.28 21.38
C ARG A 252 1.70 18.47 20.98
N LYS A 253 1.71 18.02 19.72
CA LYS A 253 2.86 17.34 19.11
C LYS A 253 3.75 18.32 18.35
N ARG A 254 5.06 18.12 18.40
CA ARG A 254 6.08 18.91 17.68
C ARG A 254 7.19 18.04 17.14
#